data_AF-A0A944QIU2-F1
#
_entry.id   AF-A0A944QIU2-F1
#
_cell.length_a   1.000
_cell.length_b   1.000
_cell.length_c   1.000
_cell.angle_alpha   90.00
_cell.angle_beta   90.00
_cell.angle_gamma   90.00
#
_symmetry.space_group_name_H-M   'P 1'
#
loop_
_entity.id
_entity.type
_entity.pdbx_description
1 polymer ?
#
loop_
_entity_poly.entity_id
_entity_poly.type
_entity_poly.pdbx_seq_one_letter_code
_entity_poly.pdbx_strand_id
1 'polypeptide(L)'
;MEGQPLVLIFEPGTGETLEIPAPFSGFHDEELTEYADAALAREFFEIWSAANSDSLPLSPHQCAGYRVPLFLGGSDAVENVELSDLEAYWSICGQLRLGAMRLPPGTEINRMVGG
;
A
#
# COMPACT_ATOMS: atom_id res chain seq x y z
N MET A 1 1.23 10.95 25.59
CA MET A 1 1.51 9.65 24.96
C MET A 1 1.25 8.47 25.89
N GLU A 2 1.44 8.58 27.22
CA GLU A 2 1.08 7.46 28.12
C GLU A 2 -0.42 7.13 28.02
N GLY A 3 -0.73 5.87 27.71
CA GLY A 3 -2.10 5.33 27.69
C GLY A 3 -2.85 5.40 26.35
N GLN A 4 -2.29 5.99 25.30
CA GLN A 4 -2.93 6.02 23.97
C GLN A 4 -2.41 4.87 23.07
N PRO A 5 -3.28 4.22 22.28
CA PRO A 5 -2.84 3.18 21.35
C PRO A 5 -1.86 3.70 20.30
N LEU A 6 -0.85 2.88 19.98
CA LEU A 6 0.05 3.13 18.86
C LEU A 6 -0.70 3.03 17.53
N VAL A 7 -0.44 3.96 16.62
CA VAL A 7 -0.93 3.90 15.24
C VAL A 7 0.13 3.25 14.36
N LEU A 8 -0.29 2.27 13.57
CA LEU A 8 0.53 1.58 12.57
C LEU A 8 -0.11 1.74 11.20
N ILE A 9 0.69 2.09 10.20
CA ILE A 9 0.29 2.03 8.79
C ILE A 9 0.92 0.78 8.19
N PHE A 10 0.08 -0.07 7.61
CA PHE A 10 0.54 -1.21 6.83
C PHE A 10 0.44 -0.84 5.36
N GLU A 11 1.56 -0.90 4.65
CA GLU A 11 1.56 -0.66 3.21
C GLU A 11 1.63 -2.01 2.48
N PRO A 12 0.53 -2.49 1.86
CA PRO A 12 0.53 -3.80 1.21
C PRO A 12 1.51 -3.86 0.03
N GLY A 13 1.74 -2.74 -0.66
CA GLY A 13 2.60 -2.67 -1.84
C GLY A 13 4.09 -2.79 -1.53
N THR A 14 4.55 -2.16 -0.45
CA THR A 14 5.93 -2.27 0.08
C THR A 14 6.07 -3.47 1.03
N GLY A 15 4.94 -3.93 1.58
CA GLY A 15 4.83 -4.82 2.72
C GLY A 15 5.54 -4.31 3.98
N GLU A 16 5.74 -3.00 4.09
CA GLU A 16 6.31 -2.37 5.27
C GLU A 16 5.23 -2.03 6.30
N THR A 17 5.67 -1.83 7.53
CA THR A 17 4.83 -1.31 8.60
C THR A 17 5.52 -0.07 9.16
N LEU A 18 4.80 1.04 9.15
CA LEU A 18 5.29 2.34 9.62
C LEU A 18 4.66 2.64 10.97
N GLU A 19 5.50 2.91 11.97
CA GLU A 19 5.06 3.40 13.26
C GLU A 19 4.84 4.91 13.19
N ILE A 20 3.65 5.36 13.57
CA ILE A 20 3.33 6.78 13.62
C ILE A 20 3.51 7.26 15.06
N PRO A 21 4.44 8.19 15.34
CA PRO A 21 4.73 8.67 16.69
C PRO A 21 3.70 9.72 17.18
N ALA A 22 2.42 9.47 16.89
CA ALA A 22 1.30 10.34 17.24
C ALA A 22 0.10 9.49 17.72
N PRO A 23 -0.76 10.03 18.60
CA PRO A 23 -2.04 9.38 18.89
C PRO A 23 -2.95 9.41 17.67
N PHE A 24 -3.98 8.56 17.67
CA PHE A 24 -4.94 8.48 16.57
C PHE A 24 -5.51 9.84 16.12
N SER A 25 -5.84 10.74 17.06
CA SER A 25 -6.31 12.09 16.71
C SER A 25 -5.25 12.92 16.01
N GLY A 26 -3.98 12.86 16.46
CA GLY A 26 -2.87 13.56 15.80
C GLY A 26 -2.59 12.98 14.41
N PHE A 27 -2.67 11.65 14.26
CA PHE A 27 -2.58 11.02 12.94
C PHE A 27 -3.68 11.53 11.99
N HIS A 28 -4.93 11.56 12.45
CA HIS A 28 -6.06 11.98 11.61
C HIS A 28 -6.05 13.48 11.29
N ASP A 29 -5.82 14.32 12.31
CA ASP A 29 -6.00 15.77 12.20
C ASP A 29 -4.76 16.49 11.65
N GLU A 30 -3.56 15.95 11.89
CA GLU A 30 -2.27 16.55 11.51
C GLU A 30 -1.54 15.73 10.44
N GLU A 31 -1.27 14.44 10.66
CA GLU A 31 -0.44 13.64 9.72
C GLU A 31 -1.10 13.46 8.35
N LEU A 32 -2.38 13.10 8.31
CA LEU A 32 -3.11 12.90 7.05
C LEU A 32 -3.36 14.21 6.28
N THR A 33 -3.22 15.36 6.93
CA THR A 33 -3.51 16.68 6.36
C THR A 33 -2.24 17.42 5.98
N GLU A 34 -1.33 17.62 6.93
CA GLU A 34 -0.09 18.39 6.80
C GLU A 34 1.05 17.57 6.15
N TYR A 35 1.07 16.26 6.38
CA TYR A 35 2.11 15.34 5.88
C TYR A 35 1.54 14.29 4.92
N ALA A 36 0.53 14.68 4.15
CA ALA A 36 -0.22 13.76 3.30
C ALA A 36 0.61 13.03 2.24
N ASP A 37 1.72 13.59 1.76
CA ASP A 37 2.61 12.87 0.85
C ASP A 37 3.33 11.72 1.55
N ALA A 38 3.79 11.94 2.79
CA ALA A 38 4.41 10.89 3.58
C ALA A 38 3.40 9.84 4.06
N ALA A 39 2.18 10.27 4.42
CA ALA A 39 1.15 9.39 4.98
C ALA A 39 0.32 8.65 3.93
N LEU A 40 0.12 9.23 2.74
CA LEU A 40 -0.81 8.74 1.71
C LEU A 40 -0.21 8.69 0.29
N ALA A 41 1.06 9.05 0.11
CA ALA A 41 1.69 9.19 -1.21
C ALA A 41 0.87 10.08 -2.17
N ARG A 42 0.34 11.21 -1.66
CA ARG A 42 -0.60 12.08 -2.39
C ARG A 42 -0.07 12.52 -3.75
N GLU A 43 1.14 13.06 -3.86
CA GLU A 43 1.72 13.45 -5.15
C GLU A 43 1.78 12.28 -6.15
N PHE A 44 2.13 11.08 -5.68
CA PHE A 44 2.21 9.88 -6.52
C PHE A 44 0.81 9.46 -7.01
N PHE A 45 -0.19 9.52 -6.14
CA PHE A 45 -1.59 9.29 -6.48
C PHE A 45 -2.13 10.34 -7.46
N GLU A 46 -1.75 11.61 -7.32
CA GLU A 46 -2.13 12.68 -8.24
C GLU A 46 -1.60 12.42 -9.65
N ILE A 47 -0.35 11.98 -9.79
CA ILE A 47 0.22 11.61 -11.09
C ILE A 47 -0.53 10.43 -11.71
N TRP A 48 -0.78 9.36 -10.94
CA TRP A 48 -1.53 8.20 -11.42
C TRP A 48 -2.96 8.58 -11.83
N SER A 49 -3.63 9.36 -11.01
CA SER A 49 -5.03 9.74 -11.20
C SER A 49 -5.21 10.67 -12.42
N ALA A 50 -4.24 11.54 -12.70
CA ALA A 50 -4.23 12.37 -13.91
C ALA A 50 -4.13 11.53 -15.20
N ALA A 51 -3.38 10.42 -15.17
CA ALA A 51 -3.28 9.48 -16.29
C ALA A 51 -4.48 8.52 -16.40
N ASN A 52 -5.28 8.39 -15.33
CA ASN A 52 -6.38 7.43 -15.20
C ASN A 52 -7.70 8.13 -14.84
N SER A 53 -7.97 9.31 -15.41
CA SER A 53 -9.12 10.14 -15.04
C SER A 53 -10.47 9.44 -15.18
N ASP A 54 -10.61 8.51 -16.13
CA ASP A 54 -11.83 7.73 -16.37
C ASP A 54 -12.13 6.73 -15.24
N SER A 55 -11.15 6.45 -14.38
CA SER A 55 -11.30 5.58 -13.20
C SER A 55 -11.77 6.33 -11.95
N LEU A 56 -11.89 7.66 -12.01
CA LEU A 56 -12.25 8.49 -10.86
C LEU A 56 -13.74 8.89 -10.86
N PRO A 57 -14.35 9.09 -9.67
CA PRO A 57 -13.80 8.79 -8.36
C PRO A 57 -13.72 7.28 -8.11
N LEU A 58 -12.71 6.84 -7.35
CA LEU A 58 -12.63 5.45 -6.92
C LEU A 58 -13.84 5.10 -6.04
N SER A 59 -14.41 3.92 -6.25
CA SER A 59 -15.39 3.39 -5.30
C SER A 59 -14.69 2.96 -3.99
N PRO A 60 -15.42 2.82 -2.87
CA PRO A 60 -14.84 2.36 -1.60
C PRO A 60 -14.17 0.97 -1.64
N HIS A 61 -14.40 0.20 -2.70
CA HIS A 61 -13.83 -1.14 -2.88
C HIS A 61 -12.69 -1.14 -3.91
N GLN A 62 -12.21 0.04 -4.32
CA GLN A 62 -11.13 0.17 -5.30
C GLN A 62 -9.94 0.93 -4.73
N CYS A 63 -8.75 0.58 -5.21
CA CYS A 63 -7.52 1.29 -4.91
C CYS A 63 -6.61 1.38 -6.15
N ALA A 64 -5.68 2.33 -6.12
CA ALA A 64 -4.51 2.33 -7.00
C ALA A 64 -3.42 1.48 -6.32
N GLY A 65 -3.21 0.27 -6.81
CA GLY A 65 -2.29 -0.70 -6.22
C GLY A 65 -1.14 -1.05 -7.17
N TYR A 66 0.01 -1.46 -6.63
CA TYR A 66 1.11 -1.92 -7.47
C TYR A 66 0.75 -3.24 -8.17
N ARG A 67 0.88 -3.28 -9.49
CA ARG A 67 0.74 -4.50 -10.30
C ARG A 67 1.79 -5.55 -9.91
N VAL A 68 3.03 -5.11 -9.72
CA VAL A 68 4.10 -5.91 -9.10
C VAL A 68 4.48 -5.25 -7.77
N PRO A 69 4.17 -5.84 -6.62
CA PRO A 69 4.54 -5.27 -5.32
C PRO A 69 6.05 -5.02 -5.19
N LEU A 70 6.43 -3.94 -4.51
CA LEU A 70 7.83 -3.53 -4.37
C LEU A 70 8.65 -4.56 -3.57
N PHE A 71 8.03 -5.24 -2.60
CA PHE A 71 8.70 -6.34 -1.87
C PHE A 71 9.00 -7.58 -2.74
N LEU A 72 8.48 -7.63 -3.98
CA LEU A 72 8.82 -8.63 -4.99
C LEU A 72 9.75 -8.08 -6.08
N GLY A 73 10.30 -6.88 -5.91
CA GLY A 73 11.18 -6.23 -6.88
C GLY A 73 10.44 -5.46 -7.97
N GLY A 74 9.17 -5.11 -7.77
CA GLY A 74 8.47 -4.16 -8.62
C GLY A 74 9.13 -2.77 -8.62
N SER A 75 8.87 -1.98 -9.65
CA SER A 75 9.36 -0.61 -9.72
C SER A 75 8.45 0.34 -8.94
N ASP A 76 9.06 1.25 -8.19
CA ASP A 76 8.41 2.39 -7.54
C ASP A 76 8.13 3.49 -8.58
N ALA A 77 7.16 3.23 -9.46
CA ALA A 77 6.83 4.06 -10.61
C ALA A 77 5.36 3.91 -10.98
N VAL A 78 4.74 4.98 -11.49
CA VAL A 78 3.30 5.05 -11.79
C VAL A 78 2.87 4.02 -12.84
N GLU A 79 3.76 3.64 -13.75
CA GLU A 79 3.52 2.61 -14.78
C GLU A 79 3.33 1.21 -14.19
N ASN A 80 3.74 1.02 -12.93
CA ASN A 80 3.52 -0.21 -12.17
C ASN A 80 2.29 -0.12 -11.26
N VAL A 81 1.44 0.90 -11.39
CA VAL A 81 0.23 1.08 -10.58
C VAL A 81 -1.01 0.90 -11.45
N GLU A 82 -1.99 0.14 -10.95
CA GLU A 82 -3.24 -0.13 -11.65
C GLU A 82 -4.45 -0.01 -10.72
N LEU A 83 -5.62 0.22 -11.31
CA LEU A 83 -6.89 0.14 -10.60
C LEU A 83 -7.15 -1.30 -10.19
N SER A 84 -7.31 -1.54 -8.90
CA SER A 84 -7.53 -2.86 -8.32
C SER A 84 -8.76 -2.87 -7.41
N ASP A 85 -9.36 -4.04 -7.22
CA ASP A 85 -10.26 -4.28 -6.10
C ASP A 85 -9.44 -4.28 -4.79
N LEU A 86 -9.89 -3.51 -3.80
CA LEU A 86 -9.17 -3.26 -2.56
C LEU A 86 -8.99 -4.55 -1.75
N GLU A 87 -10.05 -5.34 -1.58
CA GLU A 87 -10.01 -6.57 -0.77
C GLU A 87 -9.12 -7.63 -1.44
N ALA A 88 -9.23 -7.77 -2.77
CA ALA A 88 -8.37 -8.64 -3.55
C ALA A 88 -6.90 -8.22 -3.46
N TYR A 89 -6.61 -6.93 -3.64
CA TYR A 89 -5.24 -6.39 -3.59
C TYR A 89 -4.58 -6.66 -2.24
N TRP A 90 -5.28 -6.36 -1.15
CA TRP A 90 -4.80 -6.64 0.22
C TRP A 90 -4.58 -8.13 0.46
N SER A 91 -5.55 -8.96 0.08
CA SER A 91 -5.48 -10.42 0.28
C SER A 91 -4.31 -11.04 -0.49
N ILE A 92 -4.11 -10.64 -1.74
CA ILE A 92 -3.03 -11.13 -2.60
C ILE A 92 -1.68 -10.65 -2.07
N CYS A 93 -1.52 -9.37 -1.74
CA CYS A 93 -0.27 -8.84 -1.17
C CYS A 93 0.09 -9.55 0.14
N GLY A 94 -0.89 -9.80 1.02
CA GLY A 94 -0.69 -10.55 2.26
C GLY A 94 -0.20 -11.98 2.02
N GLN A 95 -0.85 -12.72 1.12
CA GLN A 95 -0.44 -14.08 0.77
C GLN A 95 0.96 -14.12 0.13
N LEU A 96 1.23 -13.22 -0.81
CA LEU A 96 2.52 -13.08 -1.47
C LEU A 96 3.62 -12.76 -0.47
N ARG A 97 3.38 -11.83 0.46
CA ARG A 97 4.36 -11.44 1.48
C ARG A 97 4.67 -12.60 2.42
N LEU A 98 3.67 -13.32 2.90
CA LEU A 98 3.85 -14.51 3.74
C LEU A 98 4.64 -15.61 3.02
N GLY A 99 4.41 -15.79 1.72
CA GLY A 99 5.17 -16.71 0.88
C GLY A 99 6.62 -16.27 0.69
N ALA A 100 6.84 -15.02 0.27
CA ALA A 100 8.14 -14.46 -0.06
C ALA A 100 9.12 -14.44 1.13
N MET A 101 8.63 -14.17 2.35
CA MET A 101 9.47 -14.21 3.56
C MET A 101 10.12 -15.57 3.84
N ARG A 102 9.63 -16.64 3.21
CA ARG A 102 10.14 -18.01 3.38
C ARG A 102 11.10 -18.44 2.27
N LEU A 103 11.36 -17.56 1.30
CA LEU A 103 12.16 -17.86 0.12
C LEU A 103 13.51 -17.13 0.16
N PRO A 104 14.60 -17.75 -0.33
CA PRO A 104 15.85 -17.04 -0.55
C PRO A 104 15.68 -15.89 -1.56
N PRO A 105 16.46 -14.80 -1.44
CA PRO A 105 16.50 -13.75 -2.46
C PRO A 105 16.78 -14.31 -3.86
N GLY A 106 16.08 -13.80 -4.87
CA GLY A 106 16.21 -14.25 -6.27
C GLY A 106 15.37 -15.49 -6.64
N THR A 107 14.51 -15.96 -5.74
CA THR A 107 13.57 -17.05 -6.05
C THR A 107 12.40 -16.54 -6.89
N GLU A 108 12.14 -17.18 -8.03
CA GLU A 108 10.93 -16.90 -8.83
C GLU A 108 9.67 -17.49 -8.15
N ILE A 109 8.62 -16.66 -8.02
CA ILE A 109 7.33 -17.08 -7.45
C ILE A 109 6.39 -17.50 -8.58
N ASN A 110 6.37 -18.80 -8.87
CA ASN A 110 5.69 -19.36 -10.06
C ASN A 110 4.32 -19.99 -9.74
N ARG A 111 3.90 -19.98 -8.46
CA ARG A 111 2.61 -20.52 -8.01
C ARG A 111 2.18 -19.90 -6.68
N MET A 112 0.98 -19.34 -6.63
CA MET A 112 0.29 -18.99 -5.39
C MET A 112 -0.33 -20.26 -4.81
N VAL A 113 -0.04 -20.59 -3.55
CA VAL A 113 -0.74 -21.69 -2.87
C VAL A 113 -2.06 -21.12 -2.35
N GLY A 114 -3.15 -21.42 -3.04
CA GLY A 114 -4.50 -21.10 -2.59
C GLY A 114 -4.81 -21.83 -1.28
N GLY A 115 -5.37 -21.09 -0.31
CA GLY A 115 -5.96 -21.66 0.91
C GLY A 115 -7.25 -22.42 0.63
#